data_AF-A0A951C8H7-F1
#
_entry.id   AF-A0A951C8H7-F1
#
_cell.length_a   1.000
_cell.length_b   1.000
_cell.length_c   1.000
_cell.angle_alpha   90.00
_cell.angle_beta   90.00
_cell.angle_gamma   90.00
#
_symmetry.space_group_name_H-M   'P 1'
#
loop_
_entity.id
_entity.type
_entity.pdbx_description
1 polymer ?
#
loop_
_entity_poly.entity_id
_entity_poly.type
_entity_poly.pdbx_seq_one_letter_code
_entity_poly.pdbx_strand_id
1 'polypeptide(L)'
;MGASTPTRAAQKRNEELDRYINLKLAALGQPANRSTAGDDLLEIAWPLLRNYRQKSQVLGTSLCPADTRIQKFLDDYFADVCPRGMPRLPPDALVLDRAGMGRVLSLPVNSDTFGSRYLRSYRLAQGVLHNPSSDRRTTQGLFHICDGGFPVPADKSVVPKRAFAALWKAALDPPADLLKLPFTSGEEDEAQCFVSLLLRPLVCPAAGNDPAKSMEVHFFAPASLVSNLDFVESIFGNGGDPYLPENDAALDPMHWTGHTGCVVLAPHLVGIRKIELGLPHVSDGSERERRDGMCWSSEDELYNGGRAFKATCRDQRGVMVTIIADNYYGYCKKEVKTQISFSANLYGLAEEEHAGGALAFATYVLGQDFYADRTTSLKKATYAEAIRLLGPLVEQHAEGYAVDRRFPE
;
A
#
# COMPACT_ATOMS: atom_id res chain seq x y z
N MET A 1 50.64 9.93 -1.97
CA MET A 1 49.54 10.90 -1.73
C MET A 1 48.24 10.13 -1.83
N GLY A 2 47.68 9.75 -0.68
CA GLY A 2 46.47 8.93 -0.63
C GLY A 2 45.25 9.78 -0.95
N ALA A 3 44.46 9.34 -1.93
CA ALA A 3 43.15 9.90 -2.18
C ALA A 3 42.22 9.46 -1.04
N SER A 4 41.76 10.43 -0.25
CA SER A 4 40.72 10.25 0.74
C SER A 4 39.42 9.86 0.05
N THR A 5 39.03 8.59 0.20
CA THR A 5 37.68 8.13 -0.12
C THR A 5 36.71 8.88 0.79
N PRO A 6 35.70 9.60 0.27
CA PRO A 6 34.71 10.24 1.12
C PRO A 6 33.88 9.15 1.80
N THR A 7 34.06 8.98 3.11
CA THR A 7 33.17 8.19 3.96
C THR A 7 31.80 8.86 3.93
N ARG A 8 30.92 8.39 3.04
CA ARG A 8 29.51 8.81 3.02
C ARG A 8 28.93 8.36 4.36
N ALA A 9 28.67 9.30 5.25
CA ALA A 9 28.14 9.03 6.59
C ALA A 9 26.92 8.12 6.46
N ALA A 10 26.92 6.99 7.16
CA ALA A 10 25.73 6.15 7.31
C ALA A 10 24.57 7.07 7.72
N GLN A 11 23.45 6.99 7.00
CA GLN A 11 22.32 7.89 7.21
C GLN A 11 21.91 7.81 8.69
N LYS A 12 22.16 8.90 9.43
CA LYS A 12 21.93 8.94 10.87
C LYS A 12 20.46 8.62 11.11
N ARG A 13 20.21 7.65 11.99
CA ARG A 13 18.86 7.20 12.34
C ARG A 13 18.04 8.42 12.79
N ASN A 14 16.77 8.49 12.35
CA ASN A 14 15.90 9.61 12.70
C ASN A 14 15.36 9.43 14.11
N GLU A 15 16.12 9.89 15.10
CA GLU A 15 15.80 9.82 16.53
C GLU A 15 14.41 10.41 16.86
N GLU A 16 13.95 11.43 16.13
CA GLU A 16 12.61 12.01 16.32
C GLU A 16 11.51 11.04 15.89
N LEU A 17 11.73 10.33 14.77
CA LEU A 17 10.78 9.35 14.27
C LEU A 17 10.70 8.12 15.17
N ASP A 18 11.82 7.70 15.75
CA ASP A 18 11.84 6.62 16.75
C ASP A 18 11.02 7.00 18.00
N ARG A 19 11.20 8.21 18.53
CA ARG A 19 10.41 8.71 19.68
C ARG A 19 8.93 8.78 19.33
N TYR A 20 8.59 9.26 18.14
CA TYR A 20 7.21 9.31 17.66
C TYR A 20 6.57 7.93 17.58
N ILE A 21 7.29 6.95 17.04
CA ILE A 21 6.85 5.54 17.00
C ILE A 21 6.56 5.01 18.40
N ASN A 22 7.47 5.24 19.36
CA ASN A 22 7.29 4.80 20.74
C ASN A 22 6.06 5.45 21.40
N LEU A 23 5.78 6.74 21.15
CA LEU A 23 4.56 7.40 21.61
C LEU A 23 3.30 6.74 21.03
N LYS A 24 3.29 6.37 19.74
CA LYS A 24 2.16 5.67 19.11
C LYS A 24 1.96 4.26 19.68
N LEU A 25 3.04 3.51 19.89
CA LEU A 25 2.97 2.19 20.54
C LEU A 25 2.36 2.30 21.94
N ALA A 26 2.83 3.25 22.75
CA ALA A 26 2.29 3.52 24.08
C ALA A 26 0.81 3.94 24.04
N ALA A 27 0.39 4.77 23.09
CA ALA A 27 -1.01 5.16 22.89
C ALA A 27 -1.93 3.96 22.59
N LEU A 28 -1.44 3.00 21.80
CA LEU A 28 -2.11 1.73 21.50
C LEU A 28 -2.02 0.72 22.65
N GLY A 29 -1.20 1.00 23.66
CA GLY A 29 -0.95 0.09 24.77
C GLY A 29 -0.03 -1.07 24.43
N GLN A 30 0.73 -0.94 23.35
CA GLN A 30 1.81 -1.84 22.97
C GLN A 30 3.09 -1.46 23.73
N PRO A 31 4.00 -2.41 24.01
CA PRO A 31 5.30 -2.10 24.59
C PRO A 31 6.12 -1.23 23.63
N ALA A 32 6.84 -0.26 24.19
CA ALA A 32 7.76 0.62 23.47
C ALA A 32 9.19 0.03 23.52
N ASN A 33 10.05 0.47 22.61
CA ASN A 33 11.48 0.15 22.68
C ASN A 33 12.18 1.07 23.69
N ARG A 34 12.74 0.50 24.77
CA ARG A 34 13.32 1.27 25.89
C ARG A 34 14.49 2.16 25.46
N SER A 35 15.35 1.67 24.57
CA SER A 35 16.56 2.40 24.16
C SER A 35 16.31 3.64 23.29
N THR A 36 15.14 3.75 22.67
CA THR A 36 14.77 4.87 21.79
C THR A 36 13.57 5.68 22.27
N ALA A 37 12.91 5.21 23.32
CA ALA A 37 11.81 5.88 24.01
C ALA A 37 12.19 7.32 24.41
N GLY A 38 13.42 7.51 24.90
CA GLY A 38 13.79 8.70 25.65
C GLY A 38 12.94 8.76 26.91
N ASP A 39 13.39 8.06 27.97
CA ASP A 39 12.60 7.79 29.17
C ASP A 39 11.89 9.04 29.73
N ASP A 40 12.57 10.17 29.76
CA ASP A 40 12.02 11.46 30.21
C ASP A 40 10.78 11.91 29.39
N LEU A 41 10.82 11.78 28.06
CA LEU A 41 9.73 12.22 27.18
C LEU A 41 8.50 11.31 27.31
N LEU A 42 8.72 9.99 27.34
CA LEU A 42 7.63 9.03 27.54
C LEU A 42 7.03 9.18 28.94
N GLU A 43 7.85 9.37 29.97
CA GLU A 43 7.38 9.59 31.34
C GLU A 43 6.49 10.84 31.44
N ILE A 44 6.91 11.95 30.83
CA ILE A 44 6.11 13.19 30.76
C ILE A 44 4.80 12.98 29.98
N ALA A 45 4.85 12.27 28.85
CA ALA A 45 3.67 12.04 28.01
C ALA A 45 2.72 10.96 28.56
N TRP A 46 3.20 10.10 29.48
CA TRP A 46 2.48 8.89 29.93
C TRP A 46 1.07 9.16 30.45
N PRO A 47 0.82 10.17 31.31
CA PRO A 47 -0.53 10.44 31.80
C PRO A 47 -1.49 10.84 30.67
N LEU A 48 -1.01 11.60 29.68
CA LEU A 48 -1.79 12.02 28.52
C LEU A 48 -2.14 10.83 27.62
N LEU A 49 -1.16 9.97 27.33
CA LEU A 49 -1.35 8.78 26.50
C LEU A 49 -2.30 7.77 27.17
N ARG A 50 -2.19 7.58 28.48
CA ARG A 50 -3.14 6.75 29.24
C ARG A 50 -4.55 7.34 29.23
N ASN A 51 -4.69 8.67 29.39
CA ASN A 51 -5.99 9.33 29.29
C ASN A 51 -6.60 9.15 27.89
N TYR A 52 -5.79 9.33 26.84
CA TYR A 52 -6.19 9.08 25.46
C TYR A 52 -6.67 7.64 25.27
N ARG A 53 -5.90 6.65 25.73
CA ARG A 53 -6.26 5.23 25.65
C ARG A 53 -7.58 4.93 26.36
N GLN A 54 -7.79 5.46 27.57
CA GLN A 54 -9.04 5.28 28.31
C GLN A 54 -10.23 5.90 27.57
N LYS A 55 -10.07 7.10 27.01
CA LYS A 55 -11.11 7.73 26.19
C LYS A 55 -11.41 6.93 24.92
N SER A 56 -10.39 6.42 24.25
CA SER A 56 -10.53 5.55 23.08
C SER A 56 -11.31 4.27 23.41
N GLN A 57 -10.98 3.62 24.54
CA GLN A 57 -11.72 2.45 25.02
C GLN A 57 -13.21 2.74 25.31
N VAL A 58 -13.52 3.94 25.83
CA VAL A 58 -14.91 4.36 26.13
C VAL A 58 -15.68 4.72 24.86
N LEU A 59 -15.04 5.41 23.91
CA LEU A 59 -15.64 5.73 22.59
C LEU A 59 -15.89 4.46 21.75
N GLY A 60 -15.30 3.34 22.15
CA GLY A 60 -15.36 2.08 21.43
C GLY A 60 -14.38 2.05 20.25
N THR A 61 -14.27 0.88 19.63
CA THR A 61 -13.41 0.67 18.46
C THR A 61 -14.06 1.24 17.19
N SER A 62 -14.20 2.56 17.12
CA SER A 62 -14.67 3.24 15.90
C SER A 62 -13.68 3.01 14.77
N LEU A 63 -14.20 2.72 13.58
CA LEU A 63 -13.37 2.68 12.38
C LEU A 63 -13.17 4.10 11.85
N CYS A 64 -12.07 4.31 11.13
CA CYS A 64 -11.92 5.51 10.33
C CYS A 64 -12.95 5.53 9.18
N PRO A 65 -13.18 6.68 8.51
CA PRO A 65 -14.15 6.77 7.42
C PRO A 65 -13.92 5.76 6.28
N ALA A 66 -12.66 5.55 5.88
CA ALA A 66 -12.31 4.57 4.83
C ALA A 66 -12.70 3.14 5.24
N ASP A 67 -12.34 2.74 6.46
CA ASP A 67 -12.67 1.42 7.02
C ASP A 67 -14.16 1.24 7.26
N THR A 68 -14.88 2.31 7.57
CA THR A 68 -16.34 2.28 7.70
C THR A 68 -17.00 1.97 6.36
N ARG A 69 -16.51 2.57 5.26
CA ARG A 69 -16.98 2.25 3.90
C ARG A 69 -16.69 0.79 3.54
N ILE A 70 -15.49 0.30 3.87
CA ILE A 70 -15.08 -1.09 3.62
C ILE A 70 -15.94 -2.06 4.44
N GLN A 71 -16.09 -1.83 5.74
CA GLN A 71 -16.85 -2.71 6.63
C GLN A 71 -18.32 -2.76 6.25
N LYS A 72 -18.92 -1.60 5.92
CA LYS A 72 -20.29 -1.55 5.44
C LYS A 72 -20.49 -2.37 4.16
N PHE A 73 -19.57 -2.24 3.21
CA PHE A 73 -19.60 -3.08 2.01
C PHE A 73 -19.54 -4.56 2.34
N LEU A 74 -18.62 -4.99 3.20
CA LEU A 74 -18.48 -6.38 3.63
C LEU A 74 -19.75 -6.90 4.32
N ASP A 75 -20.27 -6.17 5.30
CA ASP A 75 -21.46 -6.59 6.06
C ASP A 75 -22.68 -6.74 5.13
N ASP A 76 -22.89 -5.76 4.24
CA ASP A 76 -23.98 -5.81 3.26
C ASP A 76 -23.76 -6.92 2.21
N TYR A 77 -22.54 -7.07 1.68
CA TYR A 77 -22.22 -8.07 0.65
C TYR A 77 -22.42 -9.49 1.18
N PHE A 78 -22.09 -9.76 2.44
CA PHE A 78 -22.11 -11.11 3.03
C PHE A 78 -23.32 -11.37 3.95
N ALA A 79 -24.34 -10.51 3.99
CA ALA A 79 -25.47 -10.62 4.91
C ALA A 79 -26.23 -11.97 4.85
N ASP A 80 -26.26 -12.61 3.69
CA ASP A 80 -26.88 -13.92 3.43
C ASP A 80 -26.10 -15.11 4.03
N VAL A 81 -24.79 -14.98 4.18
CA VAL A 81 -23.91 -16.03 4.73
C VAL A 81 -23.35 -15.71 6.12
N CYS A 82 -23.32 -14.43 6.48
CA CYS A 82 -22.86 -13.89 7.74
C CYS A 82 -23.89 -12.89 8.31
N PRO A 83 -25.08 -13.34 8.74
CA PRO A 83 -26.16 -12.44 9.19
C PRO A 83 -25.84 -11.66 10.47
N ARG A 84 -24.76 -12.04 11.18
CA ARG A 84 -24.24 -11.31 12.36
C ARG A 84 -23.15 -10.30 12.01
N GLY A 85 -22.93 -10.03 10.72
CA GLY A 85 -21.87 -9.17 10.21
C GLY A 85 -20.59 -9.95 9.90
N MET A 86 -19.75 -9.35 9.07
CA MET A 86 -18.43 -9.85 8.75
C MET A 86 -17.45 -9.54 9.89
N PRO A 87 -16.38 -10.35 10.06
CA PRO A 87 -15.28 -10.01 10.96
C PRO A 87 -14.78 -8.59 10.71
N ARG A 88 -14.70 -7.78 11.78
CA ARG A 88 -14.36 -6.37 11.70
C ARG A 88 -12.88 -6.16 11.39
N LEU A 89 -12.57 -5.18 10.54
CA LEU A 89 -11.20 -4.70 10.32
C LEU A 89 -10.52 -4.33 11.66
N PRO A 90 -9.19 -4.53 11.80
CA PRO A 90 -8.48 -4.28 13.06
C PRO A 90 -8.50 -2.78 13.42
N PRO A 91 -9.28 -2.37 14.44
CA PRO A 91 -9.43 -0.96 14.79
C PRO A 91 -8.17 -0.39 15.47
N ASP A 92 -7.42 -1.26 16.16
CA ASP A 92 -6.23 -0.92 16.93
C ASP A 92 -4.92 -1.17 16.15
N ALA A 93 -4.99 -1.12 14.80
CA ALA A 93 -3.80 -1.22 13.97
C ALA A 93 -2.88 0.00 14.18
N LEU A 94 -1.57 -0.23 14.18
CA LEU A 94 -0.57 0.83 14.19
C LEU A 94 -0.57 1.55 12.83
N VAL A 95 -1.22 2.71 12.79
CA VAL A 95 -1.30 3.57 11.60
C VAL A 95 0.07 4.18 11.28
N LEU A 96 0.52 3.99 10.05
CA LEU A 96 1.71 4.62 9.47
C LEU A 96 1.35 5.95 8.81
N ASP A 97 1.18 6.99 9.62
CA ASP A 97 0.72 8.32 9.22
C ASP A 97 1.84 9.30 8.84
N ARG A 98 3.10 8.89 9.02
CA ARG A 98 4.27 9.68 8.60
C ARG A 98 5.17 8.86 7.69
N ALA A 99 5.64 9.54 6.64
CA ALA A 99 6.54 8.92 5.68
C ALA A 99 7.81 8.38 6.35
N GLY A 100 8.23 7.17 5.96
CA GLY A 100 9.41 6.50 6.49
C GLY A 100 9.21 5.72 7.80
N MET A 101 8.03 5.80 8.44
CA MET A 101 7.73 4.95 9.61
C MET A 101 7.87 3.47 9.28
N GLY A 102 7.31 3.03 8.15
CA GLY A 102 7.39 1.63 7.74
C GLY A 102 8.83 1.13 7.66
N ARG A 103 9.75 1.95 7.13
CA ARG A 103 11.18 1.62 7.03
C ARG A 103 11.85 1.48 8.39
N VAL A 104 11.57 2.41 9.31
CA VAL A 104 12.11 2.35 10.68
C VAL A 104 11.59 1.11 11.41
N LEU A 105 10.30 0.82 11.26
CA LEU A 105 9.63 -0.31 11.92
C LEU A 105 10.08 -1.68 11.40
N SER A 106 10.68 -1.74 10.22
CA SER A 106 11.06 -2.98 9.52
C SER A 106 12.31 -3.68 10.06
N LEU A 107 13.02 -3.06 11.00
CA LEU A 107 14.23 -3.60 11.61
C LEU A 107 14.27 -3.29 13.11
N PRO A 108 14.96 -4.12 13.92
CA PRO A 108 15.11 -3.87 15.34
C PRO A 108 15.99 -2.64 15.57
N VAL A 109 15.75 -1.97 16.67
CA VAL A 109 16.47 -0.76 17.06
C VAL A 109 17.97 -0.98 17.19
N ASN A 110 18.37 -2.11 17.79
CA ASN A 110 19.74 -2.42 18.16
C ASN A 110 20.37 -3.52 17.27
N SER A 111 19.81 -3.78 16.09
CA SER A 111 20.30 -4.80 15.17
C SER A 111 20.17 -4.36 13.71
N ASP A 112 21.14 -4.76 12.90
CA ASP A 112 21.08 -4.60 11.45
C ASP A 112 20.35 -5.75 10.75
N THR A 113 19.84 -6.72 11.50
CA THR A 113 19.18 -7.90 10.95
C THR A 113 17.89 -8.25 11.67
N PHE A 114 16.91 -8.76 10.93
CA PHE A 114 15.69 -9.36 11.46
C PHE A 114 15.34 -10.60 10.66
N GLY A 115 14.79 -11.61 11.34
CA GLY A 115 14.37 -12.85 10.71
C GLY A 115 13.06 -13.37 11.30
N SER A 116 12.18 -13.82 10.42
CA SER A 116 10.96 -14.56 10.74
C SER A 116 10.82 -15.73 9.76
N ARG A 117 9.76 -16.54 9.92
CA ARG A 117 9.39 -17.58 8.96
C ARG A 117 9.14 -17.01 7.55
N TYR A 118 8.66 -15.78 7.46
CA TYR A 118 8.17 -15.19 6.20
C TYR A 118 9.17 -14.23 5.56
N LEU A 119 10.12 -13.69 6.33
CA LEU A 119 10.98 -12.60 5.86
C LEU A 119 12.32 -12.57 6.59
N ARG A 120 13.40 -12.29 5.85
CA ARG A 120 14.69 -11.86 6.39
C ARG A 120 14.99 -10.44 5.93
N SER A 121 15.32 -9.55 6.86
CA SER A 121 15.58 -8.13 6.61
C SER A 121 16.99 -7.75 7.06
N TYR A 122 17.61 -6.83 6.33
CA TYR A 122 18.98 -6.38 6.57
C TYR A 122 19.09 -4.87 6.37
N ARG A 123 19.76 -4.18 7.29
CA ARG A 123 20.27 -2.82 7.08
C ARG A 123 21.55 -2.89 6.26
N LEU A 124 21.63 -2.12 5.19
CA LEU A 124 22.80 -2.05 4.31
C LEU A 124 23.27 -0.59 4.19
N ALA A 125 24.50 -0.38 3.75
CA ALA A 125 25.04 0.98 3.56
C ALA A 125 24.21 1.82 2.57
N GLN A 126 23.63 1.18 1.55
CA GLN A 126 22.80 1.83 0.52
C GLN A 126 21.30 1.86 0.84
N GLY A 127 20.85 1.33 1.96
CA GLY A 127 19.43 1.28 2.32
C GLY A 127 19.02 0.02 3.07
N VAL A 128 17.91 -0.59 2.66
CA VAL A 128 17.37 -1.80 3.30
C VAL A 128 17.22 -2.92 2.28
N LEU A 129 17.49 -4.15 2.70
CA LEU A 129 17.25 -5.37 1.93
C LEU A 129 16.24 -6.25 2.63
N HIS A 130 15.28 -6.75 1.87
CA HIS A 130 14.25 -7.64 2.36
C HIS A 130 14.13 -8.87 1.46
N ASN A 131 14.37 -10.05 2.02
CA ASN A 131 14.28 -11.33 1.35
C ASN A 131 13.07 -12.11 1.89
N PRO A 132 11.89 -12.02 1.25
CA PRO A 132 10.71 -12.78 1.63
C PRO A 132 10.93 -14.28 1.37
N SER A 133 10.11 -15.14 1.99
CA SER A 133 10.23 -16.59 1.85
C SER A 133 10.02 -17.06 0.39
N SER A 134 9.14 -16.38 -0.34
CA SER A 134 8.92 -16.58 -1.78
C SER A 134 9.78 -15.58 -2.57
N ASP A 135 10.69 -16.04 -3.44
CA ASP A 135 11.62 -15.18 -4.19
C ASP A 135 11.01 -14.54 -5.45
N ARG A 136 9.86 -15.06 -5.90
CA ARG A 136 9.22 -14.65 -7.16
C ARG A 136 7.71 -14.74 -7.08
N ARG A 137 7.05 -14.04 -8.01
CA ARG A 137 5.61 -14.10 -8.21
C ARG A 137 5.20 -15.28 -9.09
N THR A 138 4.12 -15.97 -8.70
CA THR A 138 3.42 -16.96 -9.53
C THR A 138 2.16 -16.33 -10.15
N THR A 139 1.82 -16.71 -11.39
CA THR A 139 0.64 -16.18 -12.09
C THR A 139 -0.46 -17.23 -12.29
N GLN A 140 -0.09 -18.50 -12.45
CA GLN A 140 -1.03 -19.58 -12.70
C GLN A 140 -1.81 -19.94 -11.42
N GLY A 141 -3.14 -19.88 -11.46
CA GLY A 141 -4.01 -20.24 -10.34
C GLY A 141 -3.86 -19.33 -9.12
N LEU A 142 -3.42 -18.08 -9.31
CA LEU A 142 -3.24 -17.12 -8.21
C LEU A 142 -4.50 -16.31 -7.91
N PHE A 143 -5.25 -15.91 -8.95
CA PHE A 143 -6.26 -14.86 -8.83
C PHE A 143 -7.66 -15.45 -8.70
N HIS A 144 -8.19 -15.39 -7.48
CA HIS A 144 -9.52 -15.86 -7.13
C HIS A 144 -10.47 -14.68 -6.86
N ILE A 145 -11.74 -14.87 -7.16
CA ILE A 145 -12.75 -13.83 -7.14
C ILE A 145 -13.97 -14.35 -6.38
N CYS A 146 -14.39 -13.64 -5.34
CA CYS A 146 -15.61 -13.95 -4.62
C CYS A 146 -16.83 -13.82 -5.53
N ASP A 147 -17.74 -14.78 -5.43
CA ASP A 147 -19.03 -14.77 -6.13
C ASP A 147 -20.01 -13.76 -5.51
N GLY A 148 -21.06 -13.40 -6.27
CA GLY A 148 -22.15 -12.51 -5.82
C GLY A 148 -22.01 -11.03 -6.19
N GLY A 149 -20.95 -10.65 -6.92
CA GLY A 149 -20.68 -9.28 -7.34
C GLY A 149 -20.69 -9.18 -8.87
N PHE A 150 -19.68 -8.52 -9.44
CA PHE A 150 -19.50 -8.52 -10.89
C PHE A 150 -19.22 -9.93 -11.44
N PRO A 151 -19.61 -10.21 -12.71
CA PRO A 151 -19.30 -11.48 -13.34
C PRO A 151 -17.81 -11.83 -13.28
N VAL A 152 -17.52 -13.08 -12.89
CA VAL A 152 -16.15 -13.57 -12.77
C VAL A 152 -15.61 -13.95 -14.15
N PRO A 153 -14.47 -13.38 -14.59
CA PRO A 153 -13.85 -13.76 -15.86
C PRO A 153 -13.56 -15.28 -15.92
N ALA A 154 -13.69 -15.86 -17.11
CA ALA A 154 -13.61 -17.31 -17.30
C ALA A 154 -12.26 -17.92 -16.85
N ASP A 155 -11.19 -17.12 -16.94
CA ASP A 155 -9.81 -17.50 -16.61
C ASP A 155 -9.46 -17.37 -15.12
N LYS A 156 -10.43 -17.01 -14.26
CA LYS A 156 -10.26 -16.83 -12.82
C LYS A 156 -11.06 -17.87 -12.03
N SER A 157 -10.58 -18.20 -10.83
CA SER A 157 -11.30 -19.10 -9.93
C SER A 157 -12.42 -18.36 -9.19
N VAL A 158 -13.61 -18.94 -9.15
CA VAL A 158 -14.77 -18.41 -8.41
C VAL A 158 -14.73 -18.91 -6.97
N VAL A 159 -14.74 -18.03 -5.98
CA VAL A 159 -14.77 -18.39 -4.55
C VAL A 159 -16.19 -18.22 -4.01
N PRO A 160 -16.83 -19.28 -3.50
CA PRO A 160 -18.12 -19.15 -2.83
C PRO A 160 -18.08 -18.12 -1.69
N LYS A 161 -19.17 -17.38 -1.48
CA LYS A 161 -19.24 -16.32 -0.44
C LYS A 161 -18.88 -16.82 0.96
N ARG A 162 -19.35 -18.03 1.32
CA ARG A 162 -19.01 -18.67 2.61
C ARG A 162 -17.51 -18.91 2.76
N ALA A 163 -16.84 -19.39 1.71
CA ALA A 163 -15.41 -19.63 1.72
C ALA A 163 -14.62 -18.32 1.78
N PHE A 164 -15.05 -17.28 1.06
CA PHE A 164 -14.42 -15.96 1.18
C PHE A 164 -14.59 -15.38 2.60
N ALA A 165 -15.77 -15.51 3.20
CA ALA A 165 -16.00 -15.06 4.57
C ALA A 165 -15.11 -15.79 5.59
N ALA A 166 -14.92 -17.10 5.42
CA ALA A 166 -13.99 -17.89 6.23
C ALA A 166 -12.53 -17.45 6.03
N LEU A 167 -12.11 -17.20 4.78
CA LEU A 167 -10.79 -16.65 4.45
C LEU A 167 -10.58 -15.28 5.10
N TRP A 168 -11.57 -14.38 5.02
CA TRP A 168 -11.51 -13.05 5.61
C TRP A 168 -11.37 -13.13 7.14
N LYS A 169 -12.15 -13.99 7.78
CA LYS A 169 -12.03 -14.26 9.22
C LYS A 169 -10.62 -14.72 9.58
N ALA A 170 -10.09 -15.71 8.87
CA ALA A 170 -8.77 -16.25 9.13
C ALA A 170 -7.66 -15.23 8.82
N ALA A 171 -7.85 -14.35 7.83
CA ALA A 171 -6.89 -13.29 7.49
C ALA A 171 -6.68 -12.30 8.64
N LEU A 172 -7.74 -12.04 9.41
CA LEU A 172 -7.75 -11.11 10.55
C LEU A 172 -7.38 -11.78 11.89
N ASP A 173 -7.09 -13.08 11.88
CA ASP A 173 -6.66 -13.87 13.04
C ASP A 173 -5.29 -14.55 12.77
N PRO A 174 -4.21 -13.76 12.54
CA PRO A 174 -2.88 -14.29 12.30
C PRO A 174 -2.26 -14.87 13.58
N PRO A 175 -1.32 -15.82 13.46
CA PRO A 175 -0.58 -16.32 14.61
C PRO A 175 0.30 -15.23 15.23
N ALA A 176 0.54 -15.34 16.54
CA ALA A 176 1.22 -14.31 17.32
C ALA A 176 2.63 -13.95 16.80
N ASP A 177 3.36 -14.92 16.23
CA ASP A 177 4.69 -14.69 15.65
C ASP A 177 4.65 -13.76 14.43
N LEU A 178 3.56 -13.80 13.65
CA LEU A 178 3.36 -12.94 12.48
C LEU A 178 2.96 -11.51 12.89
N LEU A 179 2.39 -11.33 14.08
CA LEU A 179 2.04 -10.02 14.64
C LEU A 179 3.23 -9.28 15.27
N LYS A 180 4.38 -9.94 15.48
CA LYS A 180 5.55 -9.33 16.13
C LYS A 180 6.14 -8.20 15.31
N LEU A 181 6.27 -7.03 15.93
CA LEU A 181 6.86 -5.86 15.31
C LEU A 181 8.41 -5.94 15.34
N PRO A 182 9.11 -5.85 14.19
CA PRO A 182 10.57 -5.96 14.15
C PRO A 182 11.28 -4.90 15.01
N PHE A 183 10.75 -3.67 15.07
CA PHE A 183 11.28 -2.54 15.85
C PHE A 183 11.56 -2.87 17.32
N THR A 184 10.63 -3.58 17.96
CA THR A 184 10.71 -3.96 19.38
C THR A 184 11.34 -5.35 19.57
N SER A 185 11.89 -5.96 18.52
CA SER A 185 12.41 -7.31 18.64
C SER A 185 13.67 -7.36 19.50
N GLY A 186 13.74 -8.33 20.40
CA GLY A 186 14.82 -8.48 21.39
C GLY A 186 14.61 -7.70 22.70
N GLU A 187 13.51 -6.96 22.84
CA GLU A 187 13.06 -6.44 24.14
C GLU A 187 12.44 -7.56 25.00
N GLU A 188 12.28 -7.32 26.32
CA GLU A 188 11.60 -8.27 27.23
C GLU A 188 10.14 -8.52 26.81
N ASP A 189 9.45 -7.45 26.42
CA ASP A 189 8.09 -7.48 25.88
C ASP A 189 8.11 -6.93 24.44
N GLU A 190 7.84 -7.78 23.46
CA GLU A 190 7.78 -7.40 22.04
C GLU A 190 6.35 -6.97 21.65
N ALA A 191 6.22 -5.86 20.90
CA ALA A 191 4.91 -5.40 20.43
C ALA A 191 4.31 -6.36 19.41
N GLN A 192 3.00 -6.59 19.53
CA GLN A 192 2.24 -7.49 18.66
C GLN A 192 0.97 -6.80 18.17
N CYS A 193 0.93 -6.44 16.89
CA CYS A 193 -0.19 -5.70 16.32
C CYS A 193 -0.31 -5.89 14.80
N PHE A 194 -1.43 -5.44 14.26
CA PHE A 194 -1.50 -5.07 12.85
C PHE A 194 -0.87 -3.70 12.65
N VAL A 195 -0.32 -3.46 11.46
CA VAL A 195 0.06 -2.14 10.95
C VAL A 195 -0.85 -1.78 9.79
N SER A 196 -1.12 -0.49 9.59
CA SER A 196 -1.95 -0.03 8.48
C SER A 196 -1.41 1.23 7.81
N LEU A 197 -1.75 1.40 6.53
CA LEU A 197 -1.33 2.54 5.70
C LEU A 197 -2.45 2.95 4.76
N LEU A 198 -2.82 4.23 4.80
CA LEU A 198 -3.69 4.84 3.81
C LEU A 198 -2.87 5.26 2.59
N LEU A 199 -3.35 4.92 1.39
CA LEU A 199 -2.79 5.35 0.10
C LEU A 199 -3.84 6.16 -0.66
N ARG A 200 -3.37 7.12 -1.48
CA ARG A 200 -4.19 7.90 -2.43
C ARG A 200 -3.70 7.74 -3.87
N PRO A 201 -3.69 6.52 -4.44
CA PRO A 201 -3.15 6.31 -5.77
C PRO A 201 -3.96 7.03 -6.84
N LEU A 202 -3.26 7.71 -7.75
CA LEU A 202 -3.84 8.41 -8.89
C LEU A 202 -4.59 7.41 -9.81
N VAL A 203 -5.78 7.81 -10.26
CA VAL A 203 -6.61 7.02 -11.20
C VAL A 203 -6.87 7.81 -12.47
N CYS A 204 -7.28 9.08 -12.34
CA CYS A 204 -7.55 9.95 -13.48
C CYS A 204 -6.55 11.12 -13.43
N PRO A 205 -5.62 11.23 -14.39
CA PRO A 205 -4.73 12.38 -14.49
C PRO A 205 -5.49 13.69 -14.71
N ALA A 206 -4.89 14.82 -14.33
CA ALA A 206 -5.46 16.13 -14.62
C ALA A 206 -5.48 16.36 -16.14
N ALA A 207 -6.59 16.89 -16.65
CA ALA A 207 -6.78 17.15 -18.07
C ALA A 207 -7.55 18.45 -18.29
N GLY A 208 -6.93 19.41 -19.00
CA GLY A 208 -7.53 20.73 -19.19
C GLY A 208 -7.77 21.45 -17.86
N ASN A 209 -9.05 21.66 -17.52
CA ASN A 209 -9.46 22.27 -16.25
C ASN A 209 -9.85 21.25 -15.18
N ASP A 210 -9.92 19.95 -15.52
CA ASP A 210 -10.30 18.91 -14.57
C ASP A 210 -9.11 18.53 -13.68
N PRO A 211 -9.29 18.51 -12.35
CA PRO A 211 -8.22 18.13 -11.44
C PRO A 211 -7.94 16.62 -11.53
N ALA A 212 -6.72 16.25 -11.15
CA ALA A 212 -6.37 14.85 -10.95
C ALA A 212 -7.24 14.23 -9.85
N LYS A 213 -7.65 12.97 -10.06
CA LYS A 213 -8.45 12.20 -9.08
C LYS A 213 -7.75 10.91 -8.69
N SER A 214 -7.78 10.65 -7.39
CA SER A 214 -7.26 9.44 -6.76
C SER A 214 -8.41 8.57 -6.27
N MET A 215 -8.17 7.28 -6.08
CA MET A 215 -8.98 6.48 -5.14
C MET A 215 -8.30 6.50 -3.76
N GLU A 216 -8.94 5.92 -2.75
CA GLU A 216 -8.29 5.60 -1.49
C GLU A 216 -8.10 4.08 -1.36
N VAL A 217 -6.99 3.65 -0.78
CA VAL A 217 -6.73 2.24 -0.47
C VAL A 217 -6.19 2.14 0.96
N HIS A 218 -6.85 1.36 1.82
CA HIS A 218 -6.33 1.07 3.15
C HIS A 218 -5.67 -0.31 3.18
N PHE A 219 -4.35 -0.31 3.40
CA PHE A 219 -3.51 -1.50 3.45
C PHE A 219 -3.33 -1.96 4.90
N PHE A 220 -3.53 -3.25 5.15
CA PHE A 220 -3.32 -3.88 6.45
C PHE A 220 -2.32 -5.03 6.32
N ALA A 221 -1.42 -5.13 7.28
CA ALA A 221 -0.52 -6.25 7.41
C ALA A 221 -0.24 -6.56 8.88
N PRO A 222 0.00 -7.82 9.25
CA PRO A 222 0.66 -8.14 10.50
C PRO A 222 2.02 -7.42 10.60
N ALA A 223 2.40 -6.94 11.80
CA ALA A 223 3.55 -6.05 11.95
C ALA A 223 4.89 -6.66 11.53
N SER A 224 5.05 -7.99 11.52
CA SER A 224 6.27 -8.62 11.01
C SER A 224 6.48 -8.41 9.51
N LEU A 225 5.44 -7.98 8.79
CA LEU A 225 5.42 -7.69 7.36
C LEU A 225 5.36 -6.17 7.06
N VAL A 226 5.68 -5.31 8.03
CA VAL A 226 5.64 -3.84 7.88
C VAL A 226 6.51 -3.32 6.73
N SER A 227 7.53 -4.08 6.31
CA SER A 227 8.32 -3.77 5.11
C SER A 227 7.48 -3.75 3.83
N ASN A 228 6.38 -4.52 3.75
CA ASN A 228 5.46 -4.46 2.62
C ASN A 228 4.73 -3.11 2.55
N LEU A 229 4.43 -2.49 3.70
CA LEU A 229 3.84 -1.16 3.76
C LEU A 229 4.88 -0.09 3.40
N ASP A 230 6.13 -0.20 3.87
CA ASP A 230 7.24 0.66 3.41
C ASP A 230 7.40 0.62 1.88
N PHE A 231 7.29 -0.57 1.30
CA PHE A 231 7.39 -0.77 -0.14
C PHE A 231 6.26 -0.06 -0.92
N VAL A 232 5.00 -0.21 -0.52
CA VAL A 232 3.89 0.46 -1.22
C VAL A 232 3.86 1.97 -0.95
N GLU A 233 4.23 2.41 0.25
CA GLU A 233 4.40 3.83 0.57
C GLU A 233 5.44 4.49 -0.35
N SER A 234 6.58 3.83 -0.55
CA SER A 234 7.65 4.32 -1.42
C SER A 234 7.24 4.44 -2.90
N ILE A 235 6.20 3.72 -3.33
CA ILE A 235 5.70 3.74 -4.72
C ILE A 235 4.53 4.71 -4.88
N PHE A 236 3.60 4.72 -3.91
CA PHE A 236 2.29 5.39 -4.05
C PHE A 236 2.08 6.55 -3.07
N GLY A 237 3.05 6.85 -2.22
CA GLY A 237 2.99 7.89 -1.20
C GLY A 237 2.29 7.45 0.08
N ASN A 238 2.29 8.35 1.07
CA ASN A 238 1.62 8.17 2.35
C ASN A 238 0.39 9.08 2.41
N GLY A 239 -0.79 8.51 2.66
CA GLY A 239 -2.08 9.22 2.72
C GLY A 239 -2.38 9.88 4.07
N GLY A 240 -1.46 9.81 5.04
CA GLY A 240 -1.63 10.37 6.38
C GLY A 240 -2.44 9.47 7.31
N ASP A 241 -2.88 10.04 8.43
CA ASP A 241 -3.73 9.38 9.41
C ASP A 241 -5.18 9.32 8.89
N PRO A 242 -5.76 8.13 8.62
CA PRO A 242 -7.11 8.02 8.08
C PRO A 242 -8.20 8.45 9.06
N TYR A 243 -7.89 8.62 10.36
CA TYR A 243 -8.85 9.09 11.36
C TYR A 243 -9.04 10.62 11.33
N LEU A 244 -8.14 11.35 10.65
CA LEU A 244 -8.25 12.80 10.53
C LEU A 244 -9.17 13.19 9.37
N PRO A 245 -10.11 14.14 9.57
CA PRO A 245 -11.00 14.61 8.51
C PRO A 245 -10.26 15.11 7.27
N GLU A 246 -9.10 15.74 7.42
CA GLU A 246 -8.29 16.22 6.28
C GLU A 246 -7.88 15.09 5.31
N ASN A 247 -7.86 13.84 5.78
CA ASN A 247 -7.48 12.66 4.98
C ASN A 247 -8.70 11.81 4.56
N ASP A 248 -9.93 12.19 4.93
CA ASP A 248 -11.15 11.51 4.47
C ASP A 248 -11.47 11.88 3.01
N ALA A 249 -11.34 10.90 2.10
CA ALA A 249 -11.60 11.09 0.68
C ALA A 249 -13.01 11.62 0.37
N ALA A 250 -13.99 11.28 1.19
CA ALA A 250 -15.37 11.72 0.99
C ALA A 250 -15.58 13.22 1.21
N LEU A 251 -14.68 13.89 1.95
CA LEU A 251 -14.72 15.33 2.18
C LEU A 251 -14.05 16.14 1.06
N ASP A 252 -13.32 15.47 0.15
CA ASP A 252 -12.74 16.07 -1.06
C ASP A 252 -13.19 15.31 -2.34
N PRO A 253 -14.48 15.45 -2.73
CA PRO A 253 -15.00 14.78 -3.92
C PRO A 253 -14.37 15.30 -5.23
N MET A 254 -13.72 16.47 -5.20
CA MET A 254 -13.06 17.03 -6.38
C MET A 254 -11.79 16.25 -6.73
N HIS A 255 -11.11 15.63 -5.77
CA HIS A 255 -9.89 14.85 -6.00
C HIS A 255 -10.04 13.35 -5.70
N TRP A 256 -11.27 12.89 -5.45
CA TRP A 256 -11.60 11.48 -5.25
C TRP A 256 -12.44 10.91 -6.41
N THR A 257 -12.23 9.64 -6.74
CA THR A 257 -13.03 8.90 -7.73
C THR A 257 -14.33 8.34 -7.17
N GLY A 258 -14.55 8.41 -5.85
CA GLY A 258 -15.69 7.76 -5.18
C GLY A 258 -15.47 6.28 -4.87
N HIS A 259 -14.24 5.76 -5.06
CA HIS A 259 -13.93 4.35 -4.88
C HIS A 259 -12.97 4.10 -3.71
N THR A 260 -13.19 3.00 -3.00
CA THR A 260 -12.40 2.60 -1.82
C THR A 260 -11.84 1.19 -1.99
N GLY A 261 -10.56 1.05 -1.70
CA GLY A 261 -9.83 -0.21 -1.74
C GLY A 261 -9.40 -0.70 -0.37
N CYS A 262 -9.32 -2.01 -0.18
CA CYS A 262 -8.71 -2.64 0.98
C CYS A 262 -7.78 -3.77 0.57
N VAL A 263 -6.63 -3.88 1.21
CA VAL A 263 -5.73 -5.02 1.05
C VAL A 263 -5.30 -5.55 2.40
N VAL A 264 -5.37 -6.87 2.60
CA VAL A 264 -4.90 -7.56 3.81
C VAL A 264 -3.85 -8.59 3.44
N LEU A 265 -2.65 -8.50 4.01
CA LEU A 265 -1.61 -9.52 3.87
C LEU A 265 -1.81 -10.63 4.91
N ALA A 266 -1.92 -11.87 4.44
CA ALA A 266 -2.22 -13.03 5.28
C ALA A 266 -1.52 -14.30 4.77
N PRO A 267 -0.18 -14.34 4.75
CA PRO A 267 0.58 -15.48 4.21
C PRO A 267 0.36 -16.80 4.99
N HIS A 268 -0.15 -16.75 6.21
CA HIS A 268 -0.52 -17.93 6.99
C HIS A 268 -1.67 -18.73 6.38
N LEU A 269 -2.48 -18.12 5.49
CA LEU A 269 -3.60 -18.80 4.83
C LEU A 269 -3.18 -19.86 3.82
N VAL A 270 -1.92 -19.90 3.39
CA VAL A 270 -1.41 -20.95 2.51
C VAL A 270 -1.60 -22.35 3.13
N GLY A 271 -1.65 -22.46 4.46
CA GLY A 271 -1.86 -23.72 5.18
C GLY A 271 -3.33 -24.07 5.49
N ILE A 272 -4.31 -23.28 5.07
CA ILE A 272 -5.72 -23.52 5.42
C ILE A 272 -6.31 -24.68 4.61
N ARG A 273 -7.06 -25.57 5.25
CA ARG A 273 -7.72 -26.69 4.56
C ARG A 273 -9.00 -26.23 3.86
N LYS A 274 -9.31 -26.82 2.71
CA LYS A 274 -10.55 -26.54 1.96
C LYS A 274 -11.81 -26.77 2.79
N ILE A 275 -11.81 -27.82 3.63
CA ILE A 275 -12.94 -28.15 4.50
C ILE A 275 -13.18 -27.07 5.58
N GLU A 276 -12.13 -26.43 6.09
CA GLU A 276 -12.22 -25.33 7.08
C GLU A 276 -12.85 -24.07 6.47
N LEU A 277 -12.77 -23.93 5.14
CA LEU A 277 -13.44 -22.88 4.39
C LEU A 277 -14.90 -23.21 4.05
N GLY A 278 -15.39 -24.40 4.42
CA GLY A 278 -16.73 -24.86 4.08
C GLY A 278 -16.92 -25.13 2.59
N LEU A 279 -15.84 -25.46 1.85
CA LEU A 279 -15.95 -25.92 0.48
C LEU A 279 -16.59 -27.31 0.42
N PRO A 280 -17.35 -27.65 -0.64
CA PRO A 280 -18.02 -28.94 -0.76
C PRO A 280 -17.05 -30.09 -1.07
N HIS A 281 -17.46 -31.30 -0.74
CA HIS A 281 -16.80 -32.51 -1.25
C HIS A 281 -16.99 -32.57 -2.79
N VAL A 282 -16.05 -33.18 -3.51
CA VAL A 282 -16.07 -33.25 -4.98
C VAL A 282 -17.36 -33.86 -5.53
N SER A 283 -17.98 -34.82 -4.82
CA SER A 283 -19.29 -35.40 -5.21
C SER A 283 -20.41 -34.37 -5.29
N ASP A 284 -20.35 -33.35 -4.43
CA ASP A 284 -21.42 -32.36 -4.24
C ASP A 284 -21.08 -31.02 -4.91
N GLY A 285 -19.83 -30.83 -5.34
CA GLY A 285 -19.38 -29.65 -6.06
C GLY A 285 -19.88 -29.63 -7.51
N SER A 286 -20.25 -28.44 -7.97
CA SER A 286 -20.58 -28.14 -9.37
C SER A 286 -19.38 -28.35 -10.31
N GLU A 287 -19.63 -28.43 -11.62
CA GLU A 287 -18.56 -28.52 -12.63
C GLU A 287 -17.56 -27.35 -12.52
N ARG A 288 -18.07 -26.14 -12.25
CA ARG A 288 -17.24 -24.94 -12.08
C ARG A 288 -16.37 -25.04 -10.83
N GLU A 289 -16.92 -25.48 -9.70
CA GLU A 289 -16.15 -25.65 -8.46
C GLU A 289 -15.06 -26.71 -8.62
N ARG A 290 -15.36 -27.83 -9.27
CA ARG A 290 -14.37 -28.87 -9.58
C ARG A 290 -13.23 -28.34 -10.44
N ARG A 291 -13.57 -27.62 -11.51
CA ARG A 291 -12.61 -27.02 -12.44
C ARG A 291 -11.70 -25.99 -11.77
N ASP A 292 -12.26 -25.17 -10.89
CA ASP A 292 -11.56 -24.08 -10.21
C ASP A 292 -10.80 -24.54 -8.95
N GLY A 293 -10.92 -25.83 -8.58
CA GLY A 293 -10.30 -26.39 -7.39
C GLY A 293 -10.99 -25.99 -6.08
N MET A 294 -12.27 -25.61 -6.15
CA MET A 294 -13.12 -25.14 -5.05
C MET A 294 -13.97 -26.28 -4.45
N CYS A 295 -13.43 -27.48 -4.46
CA CYS A 295 -13.96 -28.66 -3.78
C CYS A 295 -12.80 -29.50 -3.25
N TRP A 296 -13.06 -30.39 -2.29
CA TRP A 296 -12.08 -31.32 -1.74
C TRP A 296 -12.50 -32.77 -2.01
N SER A 297 -11.52 -33.65 -2.22
CA SER A 297 -11.71 -35.10 -2.28
C SER A 297 -11.19 -35.78 -1.02
N SER A 298 -10.17 -35.19 -0.39
CA SER A 298 -9.65 -35.58 0.93
C SER A 298 -9.71 -34.42 1.92
N GLU A 299 -9.98 -34.71 3.20
CA GLU A 299 -10.19 -33.69 4.24
C GLU A 299 -8.93 -32.87 4.56
N ASP A 300 -7.74 -33.40 4.25
CA ASP A 300 -6.44 -32.75 4.44
C ASP A 300 -6.04 -31.83 3.28
N GLU A 301 -6.84 -31.74 2.21
CA GLU A 301 -6.52 -30.89 1.06
C GLU A 301 -6.43 -29.41 1.45
N LEU A 302 -5.26 -28.83 1.19
CA LEU A 302 -5.00 -27.40 1.37
C LEU A 302 -5.69 -26.58 0.28
N TYR A 303 -6.16 -25.40 0.66
CA TYR A 303 -6.69 -24.42 -0.29
C TYR A 303 -5.58 -24.00 -1.28
N ASN A 304 -5.96 -23.90 -2.56
CA ASN A 304 -5.04 -23.71 -3.70
C ASN A 304 -3.85 -24.71 -3.76
N GLY A 305 -3.98 -25.88 -3.11
CA GLY A 305 -2.89 -26.85 -3.02
C GLY A 305 -1.69 -26.36 -2.21
N GLY A 306 -1.90 -25.48 -1.24
CA GLY A 306 -0.82 -24.96 -0.40
C GLY A 306 0.08 -23.96 -1.13
N ARG A 307 -0.46 -23.25 -2.13
CA ARG A 307 0.26 -22.23 -2.90
C ARG A 307 -0.32 -20.84 -2.64
N ALA A 308 0.52 -19.82 -2.84
CA ALA A 308 0.11 -18.43 -2.79
C ALA A 308 -1.14 -18.17 -3.65
N PHE A 309 -2.00 -17.28 -3.19
CA PHE A 309 -3.16 -16.80 -3.92
C PHE A 309 -3.49 -15.37 -3.51
N LYS A 310 -4.35 -14.74 -4.30
CA LYS A 310 -5.12 -13.58 -3.87
C LYS A 310 -6.59 -13.85 -4.07
N ALA A 311 -7.41 -13.43 -3.11
CA ALA A 311 -8.86 -13.55 -3.18
C ALA A 311 -9.46 -12.14 -3.08
N THR A 312 -10.26 -11.77 -4.09
CA THR A 312 -10.82 -10.43 -4.19
C THR A 312 -12.35 -10.46 -4.17
N CYS A 313 -12.98 -9.54 -3.45
CA CYS A 313 -14.43 -9.27 -3.47
C CYS A 313 -14.69 -7.81 -3.87
N ARG A 314 -15.65 -7.57 -4.78
CA ARG A 314 -16.03 -6.24 -5.29
C ARG A 314 -17.33 -6.29 -6.07
N ASP A 315 -18.01 -5.16 -6.16
CA ASP A 315 -19.17 -4.96 -7.02
C ASP A 315 -19.37 -3.49 -7.43
N GLN A 316 -20.54 -3.16 -7.97
CA GLN A 316 -20.91 -1.84 -8.47
C GLN A 316 -20.90 -0.72 -7.43
N ARG A 317 -20.82 -1.02 -6.12
CA ARG A 317 -20.78 -0.02 -5.05
C ARG A 317 -19.43 0.70 -4.95
N GLY A 318 -18.44 0.32 -5.75
CA GLY A 318 -17.17 1.03 -5.80
C GLY A 318 -16.18 0.66 -4.70
N VAL A 319 -16.41 -0.46 -4.00
CA VAL A 319 -15.50 -0.98 -2.98
C VAL A 319 -14.89 -2.29 -3.45
N MET A 320 -13.57 -2.42 -3.32
CA MET A 320 -12.83 -3.65 -3.61
C MET A 320 -11.94 -4.04 -2.44
N VAL A 321 -12.08 -5.28 -1.97
CA VAL A 321 -11.27 -5.85 -0.89
C VAL A 321 -10.48 -7.03 -1.42
N THR A 322 -9.21 -7.14 -1.03
CA THR A 322 -8.34 -8.26 -1.44
C THR A 322 -7.54 -8.81 -0.27
N ILE A 323 -7.56 -10.13 -0.14
CA ILE A 323 -6.64 -10.89 0.72
C ILE A 323 -5.48 -11.38 -0.14
N ILE A 324 -4.24 -11.22 0.32
CA ILE A 324 -3.04 -11.75 -0.33
C ILE A 324 -2.39 -12.77 0.60
N ALA A 325 -2.35 -14.04 0.17
CA ALA A 325 -1.75 -15.15 0.91
C ALA A 325 -0.28 -15.38 0.50
N ASP A 326 0.52 -14.31 0.53
CA ASP A 326 1.97 -14.29 0.33
C ASP A 326 2.48 -12.89 0.76
N ASN A 327 3.78 -12.74 0.99
CA ASN A 327 4.39 -11.45 1.36
C ASN A 327 5.43 -10.95 0.36
N TYR A 328 5.57 -11.56 -0.82
CA TYR A 328 6.40 -11.04 -1.89
C TYR A 328 5.86 -9.69 -2.40
N TYR A 329 6.73 -8.67 -2.36
CA TYR A 329 6.42 -7.28 -2.66
C TYR A 329 5.69 -7.05 -4.00
N GLY A 330 5.99 -7.87 -5.01
CA GLY A 330 5.35 -7.77 -6.32
C GLY A 330 3.83 -7.95 -6.29
N TYR A 331 3.29 -8.74 -5.34
CA TYR A 331 1.84 -8.88 -5.17
C TYR A 331 1.22 -7.58 -4.67
N CYS A 332 1.86 -6.90 -3.71
CA CYS A 332 1.39 -5.62 -3.17
C CYS A 332 1.30 -4.56 -4.27
N LYS A 333 2.37 -4.38 -5.06
CA LYS A 333 2.40 -3.44 -6.19
C LYS A 333 1.31 -3.74 -7.23
N LYS A 334 1.16 -5.01 -7.60
CA LYS A 334 0.18 -5.42 -8.62
C LYS A 334 -1.25 -5.38 -8.10
N GLU A 335 -1.47 -5.46 -6.79
CA GLU A 335 -2.80 -5.30 -6.21
C GLU A 335 -3.26 -3.85 -6.21
N VAL A 336 -2.39 -2.89 -5.86
CA VAL A 336 -2.70 -1.46 -6.02
C VAL A 336 -3.04 -1.17 -7.49
N LYS A 337 -2.27 -1.70 -8.45
CA LYS A 337 -2.60 -1.64 -9.89
C LYS A 337 -3.99 -2.19 -10.21
N THR A 338 -4.34 -3.35 -9.64
CA THR A 338 -5.65 -3.99 -9.87
C THR A 338 -6.79 -3.11 -9.36
N GLN A 339 -6.62 -2.48 -8.20
CA GLN A 339 -7.62 -1.59 -7.61
C GLN A 339 -7.74 -0.26 -8.36
N ILE A 340 -6.62 0.30 -8.86
CA ILE A 340 -6.65 1.47 -9.77
C ILE A 340 -7.44 1.12 -11.03
N SER A 341 -7.19 -0.05 -11.63
CA SER A 341 -7.94 -0.52 -12.82
C SER A 341 -9.43 -0.68 -12.53
N PHE A 342 -9.79 -1.26 -11.38
CA PHE A 342 -11.19 -1.33 -10.94
C PHE A 342 -11.83 0.06 -10.81
N SER A 343 -11.14 1.01 -10.16
CA SER A 343 -11.61 2.39 -10.02
C SER A 343 -11.73 3.10 -11.37
N ALA A 344 -10.78 2.92 -12.29
CA ALA A 344 -10.81 3.51 -13.63
C ALA A 344 -12.03 3.01 -14.43
N ASN A 345 -12.27 1.70 -14.41
CA ASN A 345 -13.40 1.07 -15.10
C ASN A 345 -14.76 1.59 -14.61
N LEU A 346 -14.91 1.81 -13.31
CA LEU A 346 -16.15 2.36 -12.73
C LEU A 346 -16.28 3.87 -12.91
N TYR A 347 -15.14 4.59 -12.93
CA TYR A 347 -15.12 6.04 -13.09
C TYR A 347 -15.47 6.47 -14.51
N GLY A 348 -15.04 5.70 -15.52
CA GLY A 348 -15.46 5.84 -16.92
C GLY A 348 -14.74 6.91 -17.76
N LEU A 349 -13.86 7.72 -17.16
CA LEU A 349 -13.09 8.77 -17.84
C LEU A 349 -11.57 8.53 -17.82
N ALA A 350 -11.14 7.35 -17.40
CA ALA A 350 -9.73 6.99 -17.31
C ALA A 350 -9.53 5.52 -17.64
N GLU A 351 -8.31 5.19 -18.08
CA GLU A 351 -7.87 3.83 -18.34
C GLU A 351 -6.61 3.54 -17.50
N GLU A 352 -6.52 2.33 -16.98
CA GLU A 352 -5.32 1.86 -16.29
C GLU A 352 -4.52 0.97 -17.26
N GLU A 353 -3.30 1.39 -17.57
CA GLU A 353 -2.49 0.72 -18.60
C GLU A 353 -1.25 0.04 -18.02
N HIS A 354 -0.84 -1.08 -18.63
CA HIS A 354 0.48 -1.66 -18.39
C HIS A 354 1.43 -1.27 -19.52
N ALA A 355 1.76 0.01 -19.58
CA ALA A 355 2.55 0.61 -20.65
C ALA A 355 3.79 1.34 -20.11
N GLY A 356 4.82 1.46 -20.94
CA GLY A 356 5.90 2.42 -20.78
C GLY A 356 5.71 3.59 -21.76
N GLY A 357 6.46 4.68 -21.58
CA GLY A 357 6.41 5.83 -22.48
C GLY A 357 7.61 6.75 -22.30
N ALA A 358 7.91 7.55 -23.32
CA ALA A 358 8.94 8.57 -23.28
C ALA A 358 8.56 9.75 -24.18
N LEU A 359 8.90 10.97 -23.76
CA LEU A 359 8.91 12.15 -24.63
C LEU A 359 10.34 12.31 -25.17
N ALA A 360 10.55 11.95 -26.44
CA ALA A 360 11.86 11.98 -27.08
C ALA A 360 11.99 13.21 -27.98
N PHE A 361 13.04 14.01 -27.74
CA PHE A 361 13.42 15.13 -28.60
C PHE A 361 14.57 14.72 -29.50
N ALA A 362 14.48 15.03 -30.79
CA ALA A 362 15.56 14.75 -31.72
C ALA A 362 16.80 15.60 -31.37
N THR A 363 17.93 14.93 -31.22
CA THR A 363 19.23 15.56 -30.92
C THR A 363 20.19 15.35 -32.08
N TYR A 364 21.00 16.36 -32.37
CA TYR A 364 21.91 16.36 -33.52
C TYR A 364 23.33 16.71 -33.08
N VAL A 365 24.33 16.10 -33.72
CA VAL A 365 25.73 16.54 -33.60
C VAL A 365 25.92 17.70 -34.56
N LEU A 366 26.04 18.91 -34.02
CA LEU A 366 26.05 20.15 -34.81
C LEU A 366 27.44 20.52 -35.37
N GLY A 367 28.50 19.82 -34.96
CA GLY A 367 29.87 20.15 -35.34
C GLY A 367 30.43 21.35 -34.56
N GLN A 368 31.46 21.99 -35.11
CA GLN A 368 32.07 23.18 -34.50
C GLN A 368 31.28 24.46 -34.81
N ASP A 369 30.70 24.53 -36.01
CA ASP A 369 29.93 25.69 -36.49
C ASP A 369 28.49 25.30 -36.76
N PHE A 370 27.55 26.02 -36.16
CA PHE A 370 26.12 25.84 -36.35
C PHE A 370 25.45 27.12 -36.83
N TYR A 371 24.69 27.01 -37.93
CA TYR A 371 23.93 28.11 -38.51
C TYR A 371 22.44 27.77 -38.48
N ALA A 372 21.73 28.38 -37.53
CA ALA A 372 20.31 28.09 -37.28
C ALA A 372 19.41 28.39 -38.50
N ASP A 373 19.77 29.39 -39.31
CA ASP A 373 19.05 29.83 -40.50
C ASP A 373 19.20 28.88 -41.71
N ARG A 374 20.26 28.06 -41.73
CA ARG A 374 20.55 27.07 -42.79
C ARG A 374 20.02 25.68 -42.48
N THR A 375 19.52 25.47 -41.26
CA THR A 375 18.99 24.17 -40.82
C THR A 375 17.48 24.11 -41.06
N THR A 376 17.05 23.33 -42.05
CA THR A 376 15.67 23.34 -42.60
C THR A 376 14.60 22.76 -41.66
N SER A 377 14.98 22.12 -40.56
CA SER A 377 14.05 21.46 -39.61
C SER A 377 13.60 22.33 -38.44
N LEU A 378 14.14 23.54 -38.27
CA LEU A 378 13.75 24.43 -37.16
C LEU A 378 12.57 25.32 -37.56
N LYS A 379 11.49 25.29 -36.77
CA LYS A 379 10.41 26.27 -36.90
C LYS A 379 10.97 27.67 -36.68
N LYS A 380 10.69 28.57 -37.62
CA LYS A 380 11.05 29.99 -37.50
C LYS A 380 10.04 30.67 -36.58
N ALA A 381 10.47 31.05 -35.39
CA ALA A 381 9.74 31.96 -34.50
C ALA A 381 10.54 33.26 -34.39
N THR A 382 9.86 34.40 -34.32
CA THR A 382 10.55 35.67 -34.14
C THR A 382 10.88 35.90 -32.67
N TYR A 383 11.99 36.60 -32.40
CA TYR A 383 12.33 37.02 -31.03
C TYR A 383 11.18 37.84 -30.41
N ALA A 384 10.58 38.77 -31.16
CA ALA A 384 9.47 39.58 -30.70
C ALA A 384 8.24 38.75 -30.27
N GLU A 385 7.89 37.72 -31.02
CA GLU A 385 6.81 36.81 -30.63
C GLU A 385 7.16 35.98 -29.40
N ALA A 386 8.39 35.48 -29.30
CA ALA A 386 8.86 34.72 -28.14
C ALA A 386 8.80 35.58 -26.87
N ILE A 387 9.30 36.82 -26.92
CA ILE A 387 9.23 37.78 -25.81
C ILE A 387 7.77 38.12 -25.46
N ARG A 388 6.91 38.31 -26.45
CA ARG A 388 5.47 38.56 -26.19
C ARG A 388 4.81 37.40 -25.47
N LEU A 389 5.17 36.16 -25.82
CA LEU A 389 4.62 34.94 -25.20
C LEU A 389 5.19 34.69 -23.79
N LEU A 390 6.50 34.89 -23.61
CA LEU A 390 7.18 34.68 -22.32
C LEU A 390 6.92 35.82 -21.34
N GLY A 391 6.73 37.04 -21.85
CA GLY A 391 6.34 38.22 -21.09
C GLY A 391 7.21 38.46 -19.86
N PRO A 392 6.63 38.50 -18.65
CA PRO A 392 7.36 38.81 -17.42
C PRO A 392 8.25 37.67 -16.91
N LEU A 393 8.22 36.48 -17.54
CA LEU A 393 9.05 35.34 -17.16
C LEU A 393 10.51 35.52 -17.56
N VAL A 394 10.80 36.44 -18.49
CA VAL A 394 12.15 36.67 -18.99
C VAL A 394 12.62 38.09 -18.75
N GLU A 395 13.91 38.23 -18.51
CA GLU A 395 14.61 39.50 -18.55
C GLU A 395 15.24 39.68 -19.94
N GLN A 396 14.91 40.80 -20.58
CA GLN A 396 15.46 41.14 -21.89
C GLN A 396 16.75 41.94 -21.72
N HIS A 397 17.74 41.63 -22.56
CA HIS A 397 19.02 42.32 -22.58
C HIS A 397 19.21 43.09 -23.88
N ALA A 398 19.97 44.18 -23.82
CA ALA A 398 20.17 45.10 -24.95
C ALA A 398 20.84 44.43 -26.15
N GLU A 399 21.59 43.35 -25.91
CA GLU A 399 22.31 42.56 -26.90
C GLU A 399 21.39 41.59 -27.68
N GLY A 400 20.08 41.57 -27.40
CA GLY A 400 19.10 40.82 -28.20
C GLY A 400 18.87 39.37 -27.77
N TYR A 401 19.18 39.04 -26.51
CA TYR A 401 18.83 37.77 -25.87
C TYR A 401 17.90 38.01 -24.67
N ALA A 402 17.39 36.93 -24.10
CA ALA A 402 16.62 37.00 -22.87
C ALA A 402 16.93 35.81 -21.98
N VAL A 403 16.86 36.02 -20.66
CA VAL A 403 17.16 35.02 -19.63
C VAL A 403 15.90 34.75 -18.83
N ASP A 404 15.67 33.48 -18.48
CA ASP A 404 14.57 33.10 -17.59
C ASP A 404 14.81 33.68 -16.19
N ARG A 405 13.84 34.40 -15.64
CA ARG A 405 13.97 35.05 -14.33
C ARG A 405 13.87 34.08 -13.16
N ARG A 406 13.26 32.92 -13.37
CA ARG A 406 13.06 31.88 -12.35
C ARG A 406 14.23 30.91 -12.31
N PHE A 407 14.85 30.63 -13.46
CA PHE A 407 16.00 29.75 -13.60
C PHE A 407 17.06 30.43 -14.49
N PRO A 408 17.79 31.42 -13.95
CA PRO A 408 18.72 32.25 -14.74
C PRO A 408 20.06 31.58 -15.08
N GLU A 409 20.35 30.40 -14.52
CA GLU A 409 21.59 29.64 -14.71
C GLU A 409 21.53 28.62 -15.84
#